data_AF-A0A2D6L982-F1
#
_entry.id   AF-A0A2D6L982-F1
#
_cell.length_a   1.000
_cell.length_b   1.000
_cell.length_c   1.000
_cell.angle_alpha   90.00
_cell.angle_beta   90.00
_cell.angle_gamma   90.00
#
_symmetry.space_group_name_H-M   'P 1'
#
loop_
_entity.id
_entity.type
_entity.pdbx_description
1 polymer ?
#
loop_
_entity_poly.entity_id
_entity_poly.type
_entity_poly.pdbx_seq_one_letter_code
_entity_poly.pdbx_strand_id
1 'polypeptide(L)'
;MDLSKIERFEQLSFAQWVALGNRIGGLESVIGTLQGEFEVALKRVVNILFDKHGRRIPKGLSANVCDANREFYLRQPDLLTETHYVNRMMRLRDMLGVNMNISAEEFKNETEHLLRLLRGDVLTANLTNGVYLPVVLPKLQHNDLGVELERCLAAVGKSYVGMFPEREFRNRREGALDGAVSIVPGSRHKQLIKRMKKGPVIGLYFPSSLQGFSVDAAREQIASLPKGFILSGLDIVIAMIMYPDVLVHDWGVRGFDLVALSWQSAEYSFFFAVGNDLPYFDNTYNCVDAYRGDSGGLLFVDSEVL
;
A
#
# COMPACT_ATOMS: atom_id res chain seq x y z
N MET A 1 36.13 35.38 -3.94
CA MET A 1 35.03 34.68 -3.24
C MET A 1 33.79 35.53 -3.42
N ASP A 2 32.75 34.99 -4.05
CA ASP A 2 31.51 35.73 -4.31
C ASP A 2 30.71 35.84 -2.99
N LEU A 3 30.83 36.99 -2.33
CA LEU A 3 30.24 37.26 -1.02
C LEU A 3 28.70 37.31 -1.06
N SER A 4 28.10 37.40 -2.26
CA SER A 4 26.63 37.38 -2.44
C SER A 4 25.97 36.04 -2.07
N LYS A 5 26.78 34.98 -1.86
CA LYS A 5 26.30 33.66 -1.40
C LYS A 5 26.40 33.45 0.12
N ILE A 6 26.96 34.41 0.86
CA ILE A 6 27.16 34.31 2.33
C ILE A 6 25.95 34.82 3.11
N GLU A 7 25.06 35.55 2.46
CA GLU A 7 23.80 36.02 3.03
C GLU A 7 22.84 34.84 3.25
N ARG A 8 22.93 34.15 4.40
CA ARG A 8 21.82 33.39 5.05
C ARG A 8 22.20 32.58 6.29
N PHE A 9 23.46 32.55 6.70
CA PHE A 9 23.86 31.80 7.90
C PHE A 9 23.32 32.39 9.21
N GLU A 10 23.00 33.69 9.24
CA GLU A 10 22.42 34.39 10.40
C GLU A 10 20.99 33.93 10.74
N GLN A 11 20.32 33.19 9.87
CA GLN A 11 18.95 32.70 10.09
C GLN A 11 18.89 31.39 10.88
N LEU A 12 20.04 30.73 11.11
CA LEU A 12 20.10 29.51 11.89
C LEU A 12 20.15 29.83 13.38
N SER A 13 19.21 29.25 14.14
CA SER A 13 19.24 29.27 15.60
C SER A 13 20.49 28.57 16.14
N PHE A 14 20.88 28.93 17.37
CA PHE A 14 21.99 28.27 18.07
C PHE A 14 21.84 26.74 18.12
N ALA A 15 20.62 26.24 18.32
CA ALA A 15 20.34 24.80 18.31
C ALA A 15 20.61 24.15 16.94
N GLN A 16 20.30 24.83 15.84
CA GLN A 16 20.60 24.35 14.49
C GLN A 16 22.10 24.34 14.20
N TRP A 17 22.84 25.32 14.71
CA TRP A 17 24.30 25.34 14.64
C TRP A 17 24.94 24.17 15.38
N VAL A 18 24.49 23.91 16.61
CA VAL A 18 24.95 22.76 17.40
C VAL A 18 24.63 21.44 16.69
N ALA A 19 23.41 21.29 16.15
CA ALA A 19 23.02 20.10 15.41
C ALA A 19 23.86 19.88 14.14
N LEU A 20 24.21 20.95 13.42
CA LEU A 20 25.09 20.88 12.27
C LEU A 20 26.51 20.47 12.68
N GLY A 21 27.08 21.09 13.71
CA GLY A 21 28.39 20.76 14.25
C GLY A 21 28.49 19.29 14.67
N ASN A 22 27.47 18.78 15.35
CA ASN A 22 27.41 17.36 15.73
C ASN A 22 27.33 16.43 14.52
N ARG A 23 26.65 16.82 13.43
CA ARG A 23 26.57 16.01 12.21
C ARG A 23 27.86 15.93 11.42
N ILE A 24 28.77 16.88 11.57
CA ILE A 24 30.06 16.88 10.87
C ILE A 24 31.21 16.34 11.70
N GLY A 25 30.93 15.72 12.86
CA GLY A 25 31.95 15.09 13.73
C GLY A 25 32.22 15.83 15.04
N GLY A 26 31.47 16.88 15.36
CA GLY A 26 31.63 17.67 16.58
C GLY A 26 32.57 18.87 16.40
N LEU A 27 32.90 19.53 17.51
CA LEU A 27 33.63 20.81 17.51
C LEU A 27 35.03 20.71 16.86
N GLU A 28 35.75 19.61 17.09
CA GLU A 28 37.08 19.41 16.49
C GLU A 28 37.01 19.34 14.97
N SER A 29 36.06 18.60 14.41
CA SER A 29 35.85 18.53 12.96
C SER A 29 35.39 19.87 12.38
N VAL A 30 34.58 20.64 13.11
CA VAL A 30 34.20 22.01 12.72
C VAL A 30 35.44 22.89 12.63
N ILE A 31 36.28 22.91 13.67
CA ILE A 31 37.48 23.74 13.74
C ILE A 31 38.49 23.33 12.66
N GLY A 32 38.78 22.04 12.52
CA GLY A 32 39.68 21.53 11.49
C GLY A 32 39.18 21.82 10.07
N THR A 33 37.86 21.80 9.84
CA THR A 33 37.27 22.23 8.56
C THR A 33 37.53 23.72 8.31
N LEU A 34 37.30 24.59 9.32
CA LEU A 34 37.54 26.04 9.20
C LEU A 34 39.02 26.38 9.01
N GLN A 35 39.92 25.55 9.53
CA GLN A 35 41.36 25.68 9.39
C GLN A 35 41.89 25.08 8.08
N GLY A 36 41.04 24.43 7.28
CA GLY A 36 41.42 23.80 6.02
C GLY A 36 42.09 22.43 6.17
N GLU A 37 42.05 21.84 7.36
CA GLU A 37 42.57 20.49 7.65
C GLU A 37 41.63 19.38 7.18
N PHE A 38 40.32 19.68 7.07
CA PHE A 38 39.30 18.78 6.56
C PHE A 38 38.54 19.38 5.38
N GLU A 39 38.22 18.53 4.39
CA GLU A 39 37.31 18.86 3.30
C GLU A 39 35.90 18.32 3.61
N VAL A 40 34.88 19.18 3.50
CA VAL A 40 33.48 18.78 3.72
C VAL A 40 32.79 18.54 2.39
N ALA A 41 32.47 17.28 2.11
CA ALA A 41 31.63 16.89 0.99
C ALA A 41 30.16 16.84 1.40
N LEU A 42 29.35 17.79 0.89
CA LEU A 42 27.91 17.75 1.08
C LEU A 42 27.28 16.76 0.11
N LYS A 43 26.79 15.64 0.66
CA LYS A 43 25.97 14.70 -0.10
C LYS A 43 24.50 14.96 0.17
N ARG A 44 23.70 15.13 -0.88
CA ARG A 44 22.25 15.16 -0.75
C ARG A 44 21.80 13.77 -0.29
N VAL A 45 21.34 13.68 0.96
CA VAL A 45 20.73 12.45 1.46
C VAL A 45 19.34 12.37 0.85
N VAL A 46 19.17 11.48 -0.12
CA VAL A 46 17.85 11.10 -0.61
C VAL A 46 17.25 10.15 0.41
N ASN A 47 16.23 10.60 1.11
CA ASN A 47 15.48 9.77 2.06
C ASN A 47 14.51 8.87 1.27
N ILE A 48 15.03 7.74 0.78
CA ILE A 48 14.21 6.69 0.17
C ILE A 48 13.03 6.30 1.08
N LEU A 49 11.87 6.03 0.50
CA LEU A 49 10.67 5.72 1.27
C LEU A 49 10.50 4.21 1.49
N PHE A 50 11.07 3.38 0.62
CA PHE A 50 10.95 1.94 0.67
C PHE A 50 12.32 1.29 0.77
N ASP A 51 12.42 0.23 1.58
CA ASP A 51 13.63 -0.57 1.73
C ASP A 51 13.91 -1.38 0.47
N LYS A 52 15.04 -2.09 0.43
CA LYS A 52 15.45 -2.90 -0.73
C LYS A 52 14.44 -4.00 -1.12
N HIS A 53 13.48 -4.32 -0.25
CA HIS A 53 12.44 -5.34 -0.45
C HIS A 53 11.07 -4.72 -0.78
N GLY A 54 11.00 -3.40 -1.00
CA GLY A 54 9.75 -2.69 -1.27
C GLY A 54 8.87 -2.47 -0.04
N ARG A 55 9.38 -2.71 1.17
CA ARG A 55 8.65 -2.40 2.41
C ARG A 55 8.86 -0.94 2.79
N ARG A 56 7.81 -0.26 3.26
CA ARG A 56 7.88 1.11 3.77
C ARG A 56 8.88 1.18 4.93
N ILE A 57 9.77 2.15 4.87
CA ILE A 57 10.66 2.50 5.98
C ILE A 57 9.85 3.30 7.01
N PRO A 58 9.71 2.81 8.26
CA PRO A 58 8.97 3.53 9.30
C PRO A 58 9.56 4.92 9.54
N LYS A 59 8.70 5.95 9.57
CA LYS A 59 9.11 7.33 9.81
C LYS A 59 8.03 8.12 10.54
N GLY A 60 8.42 8.78 11.62
CA GLY A 60 7.57 9.74 12.35
C GLY A 60 6.32 9.12 12.94
N LEU A 61 6.42 7.89 13.44
CA LEU A 61 5.28 7.14 13.97
C LEU A 61 5.19 7.25 15.49
N SER A 62 3.96 7.33 15.98
CA SER A 62 3.59 7.07 17.37
C SER A 62 3.00 5.67 17.56
N ALA A 63 2.35 5.13 16.53
CA ALA A 63 1.77 3.79 16.56
C ALA A 63 2.82 2.68 16.35
N ASN A 64 2.44 1.46 16.73
CA ASN A 64 3.35 0.32 16.78
C ASN A 64 3.76 -0.18 15.39
N VAL A 65 5.05 -0.50 15.27
CA VAL A 65 5.61 -1.22 14.13
C VAL A 65 6.56 -2.29 14.65
N CYS A 66 6.54 -3.44 14.02
CA CYS A 66 7.49 -4.53 14.25
C CYS A 66 8.24 -4.88 12.96
N ASP A 67 9.27 -5.70 13.09
CA ASP A 67 9.97 -6.23 11.93
C ASP A 67 9.07 -7.23 11.17
N ALA A 68 9.09 -7.14 9.84
CA ALA A 68 8.39 -8.08 8.99
C ALA A 68 8.99 -9.49 9.12
N ASN A 69 8.16 -10.51 9.34
CA ASN A 69 8.60 -11.89 9.29
C ASN A 69 8.69 -12.33 7.82
N ARG A 70 9.91 -12.61 7.37
CA ARG A 70 10.24 -12.98 5.98
C ARG A 70 9.77 -14.37 5.57
N GLU A 71 9.32 -15.19 6.52
CA GLU A 71 8.62 -16.45 6.22
C GLU A 71 7.26 -16.22 5.54
N PHE A 72 6.66 -15.04 5.79
CA PHE A 72 5.44 -14.62 5.10
C PHE A 72 5.80 -13.75 3.92
N TYR A 73 5.85 -14.35 2.74
CA TYR A 73 6.23 -13.68 1.52
C TYR A 73 5.30 -14.08 0.38
N LEU A 74 5.09 -13.12 -0.51
CA LEU A 74 4.38 -13.34 -1.76
C LEU A 74 5.37 -13.55 -2.89
N ARG A 75 4.93 -14.26 -3.93
CA ARG A 75 5.68 -14.39 -5.18
C ARG A 75 5.05 -13.49 -6.23
N GLN A 76 5.87 -12.74 -6.95
CA GLN A 76 5.42 -11.95 -8.08
C GLN A 76 4.83 -12.89 -9.14
N PRO A 77 3.55 -12.74 -9.54
CA PRO A 77 3.01 -13.54 -10.62
C PRO A 77 3.66 -13.17 -11.96
N ASP A 78 3.70 -14.13 -12.88
CA ASP A 78 4.13 -13.86 -14.26
C ASP A 78 3.14 -12.89 -14.94
N LEU A 79 3.66 -11.76 -15.41
CA LEU A 79 2.90 -10.70 -16.09
C LEU A 79 3.56 -10.31 -17.42
N LEU A 80 4.11 -11.31 -18.10
CA LEU A 80 4.92 -11.14 -19.32
C LEU A 80 4.09 -10.94 -20.60
N THR A 81 2.88 -11.49 -20.65
CA THR A 81 2.04 -11.51 -21.86
C THR A 81 0.70 -10.86 -21.61
N GLU A 82 0.06 -10.36 -22.67
CA GLU A 82 -1.30 -9.82 -22.62
C GLU A 82 -2.31 -10.86 -22.11
N THR A 83 -2.11 -12.14 -22.43
CA THR A 83 -2.94 -13.25 -21.94
C THR A 83 -3.00 -13.30 -20.41
N HIS A 84 -1.91 -12.97 -19.71
CA HIS A 84 -1.96 -12.90 -18.25
C HIS A 84 -2.92 -11.81 -17.78
N TYR A 85 -2.89 -10.61 -18.39
CA TYR A 85 -3.83 -9.53 -18.08
C TYR A 85 -5.28 -9.92 -18.41
N VAL A 86 -5.52 -10.53 -19.57
CA VAL A 86 -6.83 -11.08 -19.98
C VAL A 86 -7.38 -12.03 -18.92
N ASN A 87 -6.58 -12.99 -18.46
CA ASN A 87 -7.02 -13.97 -17.47
C ASN A 87 -7.44 -13.32 -16.13
N ARG A 88 -6.69 -12.32 -15.66
CA ARG A 88 -7.01 -11.58 -14.41
C ARG A 88 -8.30 -10.78 -14.58
N MET A 89 -8.46 -10.11 -15.71
CA MET A 89 -9.64 -9.32 -16.03
C MET A 89 -10.89 -10.17 -16.22
N MET A 90 -10.79 -11.30 -16.93
CA MET A 90 -11.90 -12.21 -17.15
C MET A 90 -12.41 -12.79 -15.82
N ARG A 91 -11.50 -13.22 -14.94
CA ARG A 91 -11.85 -13.69 -13.60
C ARG A 91 -12.64 -12.63 -12.84
N LEU A 92 -12.17 -11.38 -12.82
CA LEU A 92 -12.89 -10.29 -12.16
C LEU A 92 -14.28 -10.06 -12.76
N ARG A 93 -14.37 -9.96 -14.08
CA ARG A 93 -15.65 -9.79 -14.82
C ARG A 93 -16.63 -10.88 -14.48
N ASP A 94 -16.19 -12.14 -14.54
CA ASP A 94 -17.07 -13.30 -14.40
C ASP A 94 -17.56 -13.45 -12.95
N MET A 95 -16.71 -13.16 -11.96
CA MET A 95 -17.08 -13.28 -10.54
C MET A 95 -17.98 -12.13 -10.05
N LEU A 96 -17.79 -10.92 -10.59
CA LEU A 96 -18.59 -9.75 -10.23
C LEU A 96 -19.78 -9.51 -11.17
N GLY A 97 -19.82 -10.13 -12.34
CA GLY A 97 -20.83 -9.88 -13.37
C GLY A 97 -20.79 -8.44 -13.92
N VAL A 98 -19.60 -7.84 -14.04
CA VAL A 98 -19.45 -6.44 -14.50
C VAL A 98 -18.64 -6.33 -15.76
N ASN A 99 -19.13 -5.53 -16.71
CA ASN A 99 -18.29 -5.08 -17.80
C ASN A 99 -17.40 -3.92 -17.33
N MET A 100 -16.08 -4.09 -17.45
CA MET A 100 -15.12 -3.08 -17.04
C MET A 100 -14.95 -1.96 -18.08
N ASN A 101 -15.33 -2.17 -19.34
CA ASN A 101 -15.05 -1.24 -20.44
C ASN A 101 -13.57 -0.82 -20.52
N ILE A 102 -12.67 -1.78 -20.25
CA ILE A 102 -11.21 -1.64 -20.39
C ILE A 102 -10.73 -2.85 -21.19
N SER A 103 -9.79 -2.66 -22.11
CA SER A 103 -9.12 -3.74 -22.83
C SER A 103 -7.89 -4.26 -22.07
N ALA A 104 -7.44 -5.48 -22.36
CA ALA A 104 -6.22 -6.01 -21.75
C ALA A 104 -4.97 -5.20 -22.15
N GLU A 105 -4.96 -4.66 -23.37
CA GLU A 105 -3.92 -3.75 -23.84
C GLU A 105 -3.89 -2.45 -23.01
N GLU A 106 -5.05 -1.81 -22.77
CA GLU A 106 -5.15 -0.62 -21.91
C GLU A 106 -4.67 -0.92 -20.49
N PHE A 107 -5.08 -2.06 -19.94
CA PHE A 107 -4.67 -2.48 -18.60
C PHE A 107 -3.15 -2.69 -18.52
N LYS A 108 -2.55 -3.34 -19.51
CA LYS A 108 -1.10 -3.56 -19.59
C LYS A 108 -0.34 -2.24 -19.76
N ASN A 109 -0.76 -1.39 -20.69
CA ASN A 109 -0.08 -0.12 -20.98
C ASN A 109 -0.06 0.80 -19.76
N GLU A 110 -1.19 0.89 -19.05
CA GLU A 110 -1.29 1.67 -17.83
C GLU A 110 -0.45 1.06 -16.69
N THR A 111 -0.40 -0.27 -16.59
CA THR A 111 0.48 -0.96 -15.64
C THR A 111 1.95 -0.58 -15.87
N GLU A 112 2.40 -0.63 -17.13
CA GLU A 112 3.77 -0.25 -17.49
C GLU A 112 4.05 1.23 -17.24
N HIS A 113 3.07 2.10 -17.47
CA HIS A 113 3.15 3.52 -17.15
C HIS A 113 3.35 3.76 -15.65
N LEU A 114 2.50 3.17 -14.80
CA LEU A 114 2.62 3.27 -13.34
C LEU A 114 3.96 2.74 -12.82
N LEU A 115 4.46 1.63 -13.39
CA LEU A 115 5.79 1.11 -13.07
C LEU A 115 6.91 2.07 -13.47
N ARG A 116 6.81 2.74 -14.62
CA ARG A 116 7.79 3.75 -15.04
C ARG A 116 7.78 4.96 -14.09
N LEU A 117 6.61 5.44 -13.68
CA LEU A 117 6.50 6.53 -12.70
C LEU A 117 7.20 6.16 -11.38
N LEU A 118 6.92 4.98 -10.84
CA LEU A 118 7.52 4.53 -9.57
C LEU A 118 9.04 4.34 -9.67
N ARG A 119 9.52 3.71 -10.76
CA ARG A 119 10.95 3.45 -10.98
C ARG A 119 11.75 4.72 -11.31
N GLY A 120 11.09 5.72 -11.90
CA GLY A 120 11.70 7.01 -12.23
C GLY A 120 11.92 7.93 -11.04
N ASP A 121 11.22 7.71 -9.93
CA ASP A 121 11.39 8.48 -8.69
C ASP A 121 12.24 7.70 -7.68
N VAL A 122 13.40 8.25 -7.34
CA VAL A 122 14.35 7.70 -6.36
C VAL A 122 13.72 7.44 -4.99
N LEU A 123 12.69 8.20 -4.60
CA LEU A 123 12.00 8.01 -3.33
C LEU A 123 11.18 6.72 -3.31
N THR A 124 10.66 6.29 -4.46
CA THR A 124 9.69 5.21 -4.60
C THR A 124 10.20 4.00 -5.37
N ALA A 125 11.32 4.11 -6.10
CA ALA A 125 11.81 3.07 -7.01
C ALA A 125 11.90 1.68 -6.36
N ASN A 126 12.37 1.66 -5.11
CA ASN A 126 12.52 0.44 -4.31
C ASN A 126 11.20 -0.29 -4.03
N LEU A 127 10.05 0.38 -4.08
CA LEU A 127 8.74 -0.26 -3.91
C LEU A 127 8.54 -1.39 -4.93
N THR A 128 9.03 -1.19 -6.16
CA THR A 128 8.90 -2.18 -7.24
C THR A 128 9.83 -3.39 -7.11
N ASN A 129 10.69 -3.42 -6.09
CA ASN A 129 11.44 -4.62 -5.70
C ASN A 129 10.61 -5.59 -4.87
N GLY A 130 9.49 -5.12 -4.30
CA GLY A 130 8.48 -5.97 -3.65
C GLY A 130 7.46 -6.49 -4.66
N VAL A 131 6.53 -7.32 -4.18
CA VAL A 131 5.42 -7.82 -5.01
C VAL A 131 4.44 -6.69 -5.32
N TYR A 132 4.05 -6.60 -6.59
CA TYR A 132 3.02 -5.71 -7.08
C TYR A 132 2.01 -6.47 -7.93
N LEU A 133 0.75 -6.12 -7.78
CA LEU A 133 -0.37 -6.74 -8.47
C LEU A 133 -1.11 -5.64 -9.23
N PRO A 134 -1.03 -5.60 -10.56
CA PRO A 134 -1.90 -4.74 -11.34
C PRO A 134 -3.36 -5.08 -11.06
N VAL A 135 -4.20 -4.09 -10.80
CA VAL A 135 -5.61 -4.30 -10.51
C VAL A 135 -6.47 -3.40 -11.38
N VAL A 136 -7.64 -3.91 -11.76
CA VAL A 136 -8.72 -3.10 -12.31
C VAL A 136 -9.82 -3.02 -11.27
N LEU A 137 -10.09 -1.82 -10.80
CA LEU A 137 -11.14 -1.54 -9.84
C LEU A 137 -12.38 -1.09 -10.65
N PRO A 138 -13.43 -1.91 -10.74
CA PRO A 138 -14.56 -1.63 -11.61
C PRO A 138 -15.36 -0.42 -11.12
N LYS A 139 -16.23 0.10 -11.99
CA LYS A 139 -17.19 1.13 -11.57
C LYS A 139 -18.08 0.58 -10.45
N LEU A 140 -18.24 1.36 -9.38
CA LEU A 140 -19.09 0.99 -8.25
C LEU A 140 -20.53 0.76 -8.71
N GLN A 141 -21.13 -0.34 -8.23
CA GLN A 141 -22.54 -0.64 -8.48
C GLN A 141 -23.44 -0.03 -7.40
N HIS A 142 -22.91 0.15 -6.19
CA HIS A 142 -23.64 0.71 -5.05
C HIS A 142 -22.97 1.97 -4.50
N ASN A 143 -23.78 2.87 -3.96
CA ASN A 143 -23.29 4.06 -3.26
C ASN A 143 -22.83 3.75 -1.83
N ASP A 144 -23.47 2.76 -1.20
CA ASP A 144 -23.08 2.24 0.11
C ASP A 144 -21.87 1.32 -0.05
N LEU A 145 -20.80 1.62 0.70
CA LEU A 145 -19.54 0.89 0.61
C LEU A 145 -19.62 -0.49 1.25
N GLY A 146 -20.47 -0.67 2.26
CA GLY A 146 -20.71 -1.95 2.90
C GLY A 146 -21.45 -2.92 1.99
N VAL A 147 -22.46 -2.44 1.26
CA VAL A 147 -23.16 -3.23 0.24
C VAL A 147 -22.20 -3.65 -0.89
N GLU A 148 -21.34 -2.73 -1.34
CA GLU A 148 -20.33 -3.09 -2.34
C GLU A 148 -19.32 -4.10 -1.79
N LEU A 149 -18.88 -3.94 -0.54
CA LEU A 149 -17.96 -4.86 0.12
C LEU A 149 -18.55 -6.26 0.24
N GLU A 150 -19.82 -6.43 0.67
CA GLU A 150 -20.50 -7.73 0.69
C GLU A 150 -20.49 -8.42 -0.68
N ARG A 151 -20.83 -7.65 -1.72
CA ARG A 151 -20.83 -8.15 -3.09
C ARG A 151 -19.43 -8.62 -3.52
N CYS A 152 -18.40 -7.85 -3.21
CA CYS A 152 -17.02 -8.23 -3.50
C CYS A 152 -16.56 -9.45 -2.68
N LEU A 153 -16.96 -9.58 -1.41
CA LEU A 153 -16.66 -10.74 -0.57
C LEU A 153 -17.27 -12.04 -1.13
N ALA A 154 -18.53 -11.98 -1.58
CA ALA A 154 -19.16 -13.11 -2.26
C ALA A 154 -18.39 -13.51 -3.54
N ALA A 155 -17.88 -12.54 -4.29
CA ALA A 155 -17.07 -12.78 -5.48
C ALA A 155 -15.67 -13.32 -5.16
N VAL A 156 -15.05 -12.91 -4.04
CA VAL A 156 -13.81 -13.53 -3.52
C VAL A 156 -14.04 -15.01 -3.27
N GLY A 157 -15.12 -15.37 -2.56
CA GLY A 157 -15.45 -16.77 -2.29
C GLY A 157 -15.63 -17.60 -3.56
N LYS A 158 -16.37 -17.07 -4.56
CA LYS A 158 -16.53 -17.73 -5.87
C LYS A 158 -15.20 -17.89 -6.61
N SER A 159 -14.37 -16.84 -6.63
CA SER A 159 -13.07 -16.87 -7.31
C SER A 159 -12.13 -17.90 -6.69
N TYR A 160 -12.12 -17.93 -5.36
CA TYR A 160 -11.30 -18.85 -4.58
C TYR A 160 -11.71 -20.31 -4.80
N VAL A 161 -12.99 -20.65 -4.63
CA VAL A 161 -13.50 -22.01 -4.86
C VAL A 161 -13.32 -22.43 -6.31
N GLY A 162 -13.51 -21.52 -7.27
CA GLY A 162 -13.24 -21.80 -8.68
C GLY A 162 -11.78 -22.13 -8.98
N MET A 163 -10.84 -21.71 -8.13
CA MET A 163 -9.41 -22.04 -8.24
C MET A 163 -8.99 -23.23 -7.36
N PHE A 164 -9.62 -23.40 -6.20
CA PHE A 164 -9.34 -24.46 -5.24
C PHE A 164 -10.66 -25.18 -4.88
N PRO A 165 -11.16 -26.08 -5.73
CA PRO A 165 -12.51 -26.66 -5.61
C PRO A 165 -12.77 -27.46 -4.33
N GLU A 166 -11.71 -27.99 -3.71
CA GLU A 166 -11.80 -28.77 -2.47
C GLU A 166 -11.64 -27.91 -1.20
N ARG A 167 -11.53 -26.59 -1.36
CA ARG A 167 -11.37 -25.63 -0.26
C ARG A 167 -12.55 -24.69 -0.22
N GLU A 168 -12.73 -24.04 0.92
CA GLU A 168 -13.79 -23.06 1.13
C GLU A 168 -13.22 -21.71 1.58
N PHE A 169 -13.97 -20.65 1.26
CA PHE A 169 -13.73 -19.32 1.80
C PHE A 169 -14.74 -19.04 2.91
N ARG A 170 -14.26 -18.61 4.08
CA ARG A 170 -15.11 -18.36 5.26
C ARG A 170 -15.22 -16.86 5.54
N ASN A 171 -16.40 -16.29 5.37
CA ASN A 171 -16.69 -14.99 5.97
C ASN A 171 -17.11 -15.22 7.43
N ARG A 172 -16.22 -14.89 8.38
CA ARG A 172 -16.42 -15.09 9.83
C ARG A 172 -17.00 -13.87 10.53
N ARG A 173 -16.98 -12.71 9.86
CA ARG A 173 -17.50 -11.46 10.39
C ARG A 173 -18.98 -11.61 10.74
N GLU A 174 -19.33 -11.28 11.97
CA GLU A 174 -20.72 -11.25 12.45
C GLU A 174 -21.31 -9.85 12.30
N GLY A 175 -22.56 -9.71 11.86
CA GLY A 175 -23.22 -8.40 11.71
C GLY A 175 -23.18 -7.81 10.30
N ALA A 176 -23.93 -6.72 10.12
CA ALA A 176 -24.18 -6.11 8.81
C ALA A 176 -23.07 -5.14 8.39
N LEU A 177 -22.85 -5.04 7.07
CA LEU A 177 -21.98 -4.00 6.48
C LEU A 177 -22.75 -2.79 5.96
N ASP A 178 -24.00 -2.97 5.54
CA ASP A 178 -24.84 -1.88 5.00
C ASP A 178 -24.93 -0.73 6.01
N GLY A 179 -24.54 0.47 5.58
CA GLY A 179 -24.46 1.67 6.42
C GLY A 179 -23.39 1.64 7.54
N ALA A 180 -22.66 0.54 7.71
CA ALA A 180 -21.73 0.34 8.83
C ALA A 180 -20.24 0.48 8.44
N VAL A 181 -19.93 0.57 7.14
CA VAL A 181 -18.56 0.73 6.64
C VAL A 181 -18.27 2.20 6.36
N SER A 182 -17.19 2.71 6.96
CA SER A 182 -16.73 4.09 6.77
C SER A 182 -15.31 4.13 6.22
N ILE A 183 -14.98 5.23 5.54
CA ILE A 183 -13.63 5.47 5.01
C ILE A 183 -12.84 6.29 6.03
N VAL A 184 -11.66 5.81 6.40
CA VAL A 184 -10.76 6.49 7.32
C VAL A 184 -10.32 7.84 6.73
N PRO A 185 -10.46 8.97 7.46
CA PRO A 185 -9.95 10.26 7.00
C PRO A 185 -8.45 10.24 6.71
N GLY A 186 -8.00 10.95 5.68
CA GLY A 186 -6.58 11.00 5.31
C GLY A 186 -6.04 9.78 4.57
N SER A 187 -6.77 8.65 4.54
CA SER A 187 -6.41 7.42 3.79
C SER A 187 -6.30 7.59 2.28
N ARG A 188 -6.85 8.71 1.75
CA ARG A 188 -7.07 9.02 0.32
C ARG A 188 -8.02 8.05 -0.39
N HIS A 189 -8.54 7.04 0.28
CA HIS A 189 -9.47 6.06 -0.28
C HIS A 189 -10.81 6.69 -0.71
N LYS A 190 -11.20 7.82 -0.09
CA LYS A 190 -12.36 8.61 -0.55
C LYS A 190 -12.19 9.14 -1.98
N GLN A 191 -10.95 9.45 -2.41
CA GLN A 191 -10.67 9.91 -3.78
C GLN A 191 -10.81 8.73 -4.75
N LEU A 192 -10.27 7.56 -4.38
CA LEU A 192 -10.45 6.32 -5.13
C LEU A 192 -11.93 6.01 -5.36
N ILE A 193 -12.74 5.98 -4.29
CA ILE A 193 -14.18 5.72 -4.38
C ILE A 193 -14.88 6.75 -5.29
N LYS A 194 -14.56 8.04 -5.19
CA LYS A 194 -15.10 9.06 -6.10
C LYS A 194 -14.74 8.79 -7.56
N ARG A 195 -13.52 8.35 -7.83
CA ARG A 195 -13.06 8.02 -9.19
C ARG A 195 -13.72 6.75 -9.71
N MET A 196 -13.88 5.72 -8.88
CA MET A 196 -14.61 4.49 -9.21
C MET A 196 -16.10 4.75 -9.49
N LYS A 197 -16.71 5.80 -8.92
CA LYS A 197 -18.09 6.20 -9.30
C LYS A 197 -18.19 6.70 -10.75
N LYS A 198 -17.13 7.28 -11.30
CA LYS A 198 -17.10 7.79 -12.67
C LYS A 198 -16.83 6.70 -13.71
N GLY A 199 -16.00 5.73 -13.35
CA GLY A 199 -15.60 4.64 -14.24
C GLY A 199 -14.54 3.77 -13.58
N PRO A 200 -14.07 2.73 -14.28
CA PRO A 200 -13.02 1.86 -13.77
C PRO A 200 -11.72 2.63 -13.49
N VAL A 201 -10.89 2.06 -12.61
CA VAL A 201 -9.57 2.57 -12.23
C VAL A 201 -8.55 1.45 -12.35
N ILE A 202 -7.45 1.71 -13.03
CA ILE A 202 -6.30 0.81 -13.04
C ILE A 202 -5.31 1.29 -11.97
N GLY A 203 -4.72 0.35 -11.23
CA GLY A 203 -3.71 0.66 -10.22
C GLY A 203 -2.73 -0.49 -10.01
N LEU A 204 -1.71 -0.23 -9.19
CA LEU A 204 -0.76 -1.21 -8.70
C LEU A 204 -0.98 -1.41 -7.20
N TYR A 205 -1.45 -2.60 -6.81
CA TYR A 205 -1.56 -2.98 -5.40
C TYR A 205 -0.25 -3.61 -4.91
N PHE A 206 0.28 -3.11 -3.80
CA PHE A 206 1.51 -3.55 -3.15
C PHE A 206 1.19 -4.23 -1.82
N PRO A 207 0.82 -5.52 -1.83
CA PRO A 207 0.29 -6.22 -0.66
C PRO A 207 1.21 -6.21 0.55
N SER A 208 2.53 -6.32 0.37
CA SER A 208 3.49 -6.44 1.48
C SER A 208 4.17 -5.12 1.85
N SER A 209 3.77 -4.00 1.24
CA SER A 209 4.46 -2.70 1.41
C SER A 209 4.38 -2.16 2.85
N LEU A 210 3.37 -2.54 3.63
CA LEU A 210 3.19 -2.14 5.03
C LEU A 210 3.25 -3.33 5.99
N GLN A 211 3.96 -4.40 5.63
CA GLN A 211 4.04 -5.59 6.49
C GLN A 211 4.66 -5.26 7.85
N GLY A 212 4.04 -5.72 8.94
CA GLY A 212 4.48 -5.48 10.32
C GLY A 212 4.12 -4.10 10.88
N PHE A 213 3.34 -3.29 10.16
CA PHE A 213 2.74 -2.07 10.71
C PHE A 213 1.39 -2.42 11.35
N SER A 214 1.07 -1.85 12.50
CA SER A 214 -0.31 -1.88 12.98
C SER A 214 -1.22 -1.08 12.02
N VAL A 215 -2.54 -1.27 12.13
CA VAL A 215 -3.51 -0.50 11.34
C VAL A 215 -3.32 1.01 11.54
N ASP A 216 -3.11 1.44 12.79
CA ASP A 216 -2.89 2.85 13.10
C ASP A 216 -1.54 3.36 12.55
N ALA A 217 -0.48 2.55 12.61
CA ALA A 217 0.81 2.91 12.03
C ALA A 217 0.75 3.03 10.50
N ALA A 218 -0.02 2.18 9.83
CA ALA A 218 -0.29 2.30 8.40
C ALA A 218 -1.04 3.61 8.10
N ARG A 219 -2.06 3.95 8.91
CA ARG A 219 -2.81 5.22 8.80
C ARG A 219 -1.95 6.46 9.00
N GLU A 220 -1.00 6.43 9.93
CA GLU A 220 -0.03 7.52 10.12
C GLU A 220 0.94 7.67 8.92
N GLN A 221 1.38 6.56 8.32
CA GLN A 221 2.38 6.60 7.24
C GLN A 221 1.92 7.32 5.97
N ILE A 222 0.62 7.26 5.63
CA ILE A 222 0.09 7.82 4.38
C ILE A 222 0.37 9.32 4.22
N ALA A 223 0.42 10.06 5.34
CA ALA A 223 0.67 11.50 5.33
C ALA A 223 2.04 11.85 4.73
N SER A 224 3.01 10.94 4.83
CA SER A 224 4.37 11.12 4.34
C SER A 224 4.60 10.64 2.89
N LEU A 225 3.61 9.98 2.28
CA LEU A 225 3.73 9.39 0.95
C LEU A 225 3.27 10.37 -0.17
N PRO A 226 3.86 10.29 -1.38
CA PRO A 226 3.41 11.05 -2.55
C PRO A 226 1.93 10.85 -2.87
N LYS A 227 1.30 11.80 -3.57
CA LYS A 227 -0.17 11.84 -3.78
C LYS A 227 -0.77 10.59 -4.42
N GLY A 228 -0.04 9.91 -5.32
CA GLY A 228 -0.52 8.69 -6.01
C GLY A 228 -0.70 7.47 -5.10
N PHE A 229 -0.20 7.52 -3.86
CA PHE A 229 -0.39 6.46 -2.88
C PHE A 229 -1.70 6.61 -2.12
N ILE A 230 -2.39 5.48 -1.94
CA ILE A 230 -3.65 5.34 -1.23
C ILE A 230 -3.52 4.16 -0.28
N LEU A 231 -4.06 4.30 0.93
CA LEU A 231 -4.17 3.16 1.84
C LEU A 231 -5.17 2.14 1.28
N SER A 232 -4.81 0.88 1.37
CA SER A 232 -5.63 -0.19 0.82
C SER A 232 -6.85 -0.50 1.69
N GLY A 233 -7.93 -0.85 1.01
CA GLY A 233 -9.26 -1.12 1.55
C GLY A 233 -10.03 -2.01 0.58
N LEU A 234 -11.02 -1.45 -0.13
CA LEU A 234 -11.81 -2.21 -1.11
C LEU A 234 -10.96 -2.85 -2.23
N ASP A 235 -9.85 -2.22 -2.60
CA ASP A 235 -8.90 -2.73 -3.60
C ASP A 235 -8.28 -4.07 -3.21
N ILE A 236 -8.09 -4.37 -1.92
CA ILE A 236 -7.60 -5.68 -1.46
C ILE A 236 -8.57 -6.78 -1.86
N VAL A 237 -9.87 -6.55 -1.62
CA VAL A 237 -10.93 -7.51 -1.91
C VAL A 237 -11.00 -7.78 -3.42
N ILE A 238 -10.90 -6.72 -4.22
CA ILE A 238 -10.87 -6.83 -5.68
C ILE A 238 -9.60 -7.55 -6.16
N ALA A 239 -8.45 -7.25 -5.57
CA ALA A 239 -7.19 -7.93 -5.87
C ALA A 239 -7.29 -9.43 -5.57
N MET A 240 -7.95 -9.83 -4.48
CA MET A 240 -8.17 -11.24 -4.15
C MET A 240 -9.07 -11.97 -5.15
N ILE A 241 -10.03 -11.29 -5.76
CA ILE A 241 -10.80 -11.86 -6.87
C ILE A 241 -9.88 -12.14 -8.07
N MET A 242 -8.98 -11.20 -8.39
CA MET A 242 -8.07 -11.32 -9.55
C MET A 242 -6.91 -12.29 -9.32
N TYR A 243 -6.41 -12.40 -8.08
CA TYR A 243 -5.18 -13.10 -7.71
C TYR A 243 -5.38 -14.10 -6.54
N PRO A 244 -6.33 -15.04 -6.61
CA PRO A 244 -6.50 -16.03 -5.53
C PRO A 244 -5.27 -16.95 -5.37
N ASP A 245 -4.51 -17.16 -6.44
CA ASP A 245 -3.24 -17.89 -6.47
C ASP A 245 -2.09 -17.18 -5.77
N VAL A 246 -2.16 -15.86 -5.60
CA VAL A 246 -1.09 -15.07 -4.96
C VAL A 246 -1.49 -14.69 -3.54
N LEU A 247 -2.72 -14.23 -3.34
CA LEU A 247 -3.13 -13.58 -2.10
C LEU A 247 -3.80 -14.51 -1.08
N VAL A 248 -4.24 -15.70 -1.47
CA VAL A 248 -5.00 -16.59 -0.55
C VAL A 248 -4.69 -18.08 -0.76
N HIS A 249 -3.51 -18.43 -1.28
CA HIS A 249 -3.21 -19.82 -1.67
C HIS A 249 -2.81 -20.74 -0.50
N ASP A 250 -2.12 -20.25 0.52
CA ASP A 250 -1.72 -21.03 1.71
C ASP A 250 -1.37 -20.16 2.93
N TRP A 251 -1.03 -20.81 4.04
CA TRP A 251 -0.62 -20.16 5.30
C TRP A 251 0.62 -19.27 5.20
N GLY A 252 1.47 -19.47 4.18
CA GLY A 252 2.62 -18.60 3.90
C GLY A 252 2.21 -17.19 3.47
N VAL A 253 0.93 -16.99 3.15
CA VAL A 253 0.33 -15.68 2.91
C VAL A 253 -0.32 -15.17 4.20
N ARG A 254 0.39 -14.36 5.00
CA ARG A 254 -0.22 -13.73 6.20
C ARG A 254 -0.95 -12.42 5.88
N GLY A 255 -1.70 -11.94 6.88
CA GLY A 255 -2.98 -11.26 6.70
C GLY A 255 -2.93 -9.91 6.02
N PHE A 256 -4.08 -9.51 5.47
CA PHE A 256 -4.26 -8.23 4.78
C PHE A 256 -5.28 -7.38 5.49
N ASP A 257 -4.82 -6.31 6.14
CA ASP A 257 -5.67 -5.36 6.83
C ASP A 257 -6.25 -4.34 5.83
N LEU A 258 -7.55 -4.10 5.87
CA LEU A 258 -8.21 -3.08 5.07
C LEU A 258 -8.09 -1.71 5.78
N VAL A 259 -6.86 -1.26 5.99
CA VAL A 259 -6.50 -0.11 6.84
C VAL A 259 -7.16 1.22 6.47
N ALA A 260 -7.66 1.35 5.23
CA ALA A 260 -8.42 2.50 4.79
C ALA A 260 -9.91 2.51 5.20
N LEU A 261 -10.41 1.39 5.71
CA LEU A 261 -11.80 1.22 6.13
C LEU A 261 -11.90 1.12 7.65
N SER A 262 -13.08 1.43 8.16
CA SER A 262 -13.48 1.13 9.54
C SER A 262 -14.89 0.59 9.55
N TRP A 263 -15.20 -0.19 10.58
CA TRP A 263 -16.49 -0.86 10.72
C TRP A 263 -17.11 -0.56 12.07
N GLN A 264 -18.31 0.02 12.07
CA GLN A 264 -19.05 0.45 13.27
C GLN A 264 -18.39 1.57 14.10
N SER A 265 -17.08 1.51 14.35
CA SER A 265 -16.29 2.56 15.01
C SER A 265 -14.89 2.66 14.38
N ALA A 266 -14.12 3.69 14.75
CA ALA A 266 -12.76 3.89 14.25
C ALA A 266 -11.74 2.86 14.78
N GLU A 267 -12.11 2.14 15.84
CA GLU A 267 -11.27 1.15 16.54
C GLU A 267 -11.24 -0.21 15.84
N TYR A 268 -12.21 -0.46 14.95
CA TYR A 268 -12.31 -1.70 14.19
C TYR A 268 -11.99 -1.46 12.71
N SER A 269 -11.29 -2.42 12.14
CA SER A 269 -11.06 -2.54 10.69
C SER A 269 -11.41 -3.97 10.26
N PHE A 270 -11.14 -4.31 9.02
CA PHE A 270 -11.26 -5.68 8.52
C PHE A 270 -9.90 -6.26 8.21
N PHE A 271 -9.84 -7.59 8.19
CA PHE A 271 -8.68 -8.29 7.66
C PHE A 271 -9.09 -9.57 6.93
N PHE A 272 -8.21 -9.98 6.03
CA PHE A 272 -8.18 -11.35 5.52
C PHE A 272 -7.00 -12.09 6.12
N ALA A 273 -7.16 -13.38 6.37
CA ALA A 273 -6.04 -14.26 6.69
C ALA A 273 -6.32 -15.68 6.20
N VAL A 274 -5.28 -16.50 6.12
CA VAL A 274 -5.40 -17.93 5.87
C VAL A 274 -5.18 -18.65 7.20
N GLY A 275 -6.09 -19.56 7.57
CA GLY A 275 -5.98 -20.36 8.79
C GLY A 275 -6.38 -21.81 8.55
N ASN A 276 -5.50 -22.75 8.93
CA ASN A 276 -5.63 -24.17 8.56
C ASN A 276 -5.87 -24.34 7.06
N ASP A 277 -5.09 -23.64 6.23
CA ASP A 277 -5.20 -23.60 4.75
C ASP A 277 -6.53 -23.09 4.17
N LEU A 278 -7.38 -22.49 5.01
CA LEU A 278 -8.64 -21.90 4.59
C LEU A 278 -8.60 -20.38 4.74
N PRO A 279 -8.83 -19.62 3.65
CA PRO A 279 -8.93 -18.17 3.73
C PRO A 279 -10.22 -17.78 4.44
N TYR A 280 -10.13 -16.74 5.25
CA TYR A 280 -11.26 -16.15 5.91
C TYR A 280 -11.18 -14.63 5.94
N PHE A 281 -12.35 -14.01 6.04
CA PHE A 281 -12.53 -12.57 6.24
C PHE A 281 -13.16 -12.34 7.61
N ASP A 282 -12.63 -11.38 8.35
CA ASP A 282 -13.07 -11.05 9.70
C ASP A 282 -12.82 -9.58 10.05
N ASN A 283 -13.22 -9.16 11.24
CA ASN A 283 -12.90 -7.84 11.78
C ASN A 283 -11.72 -7.88 12.76
N THR A 284 -10.85 -6.88 12.71
CA THR A 284 -9.83 -6.70 13.77
C THR A 284 -10.44 -5.98 14.96
N TYR A 285 -10.18 -6.49 16.16
CA TYR A 285 -10.64 -5.91 17.43
C TYR A 285 -9.62 -4.95 18.05
N ASN A 286 -8.42 -4.80 17.47
CA ASN A 286 -7.39 -3.88 17.95
C ASN A 286 -6.52 -3.34 16.81
N CYS A 287 -6.72 -2.07 16.44
CA CYS A 287 -5.93 -1.39 15.41
C CYS A 287 -4.49 -1.02 15.85
N VAL A 288 -4.16 -1.18 17.14
CA VAL A 288 -2.88 -0.77 17.74
C VAL A 288 -1.83 -1.86 17.66
N ASP A 289 -2.23 -3.13 17.60
CA ASP A 289 -1.29 -4.26 17.58
C ASP A 289 -0.64 -4.42 16.20
N ALA A 290 0.69 -4.61 16.22
CA ALA A 290 1.47 -4.85 15.01
C ALA A 290 1.85 -6.33 14.92
N TYR A 291 1.37 -7.01 13.87
CA TYR A 291 1.69 -8.41 13.61
C TYR A 291 2.71 -8.54 12.48
N ARG A 292 3.79 -9.28 12.75
CA ARG A 292 4.95 -9.40 11.84
C ARG A 292 4.63 -9.93 10.45
N GLY A 293 3.53 -10.67 10.31
CA GLY A 293 3.10 -11.26 9.03
C GLY A 293 2.03 -10.46 8.31
N ASP A 294 1.33 -9.57 8.99
CA ASP A 294 0.15 -8.90 8.45
C ASP A 294 0.56 -7.56 7.84
N SER A 295 -0.23 -7.09 6.87
CA SER A 295 0.08 -5.89 6.09
C SER A 295 -1.18 -5.15 5.68
N GLY A 296 -1.16 -3.84 5.88
CA GLY A 296 -2.22 -2.96 5.36
C GLY A 296 -2.16 -2.68 3.86
N GLY A 297 -1.03 -3.00 3.21
CA GLY A 297 -0.80 -2.75 1.79
C GLY A 297 -0.89 -1.27 1.35
N LEU A 298 -0.58 -1.02 0.08
CA LEU A 298 -0.75 0.28 -0.56
C LEU A 298 -1.28 0.09 -1.97
N LEU A 299 -2.17 0.96 -2.40
CA LEU A 299 -2.52 1.12 -3.80
C LEU A 299 -1.78 2.33 -4.37
N PHE A 300 -1.19 2.16 -5.55
CA PHE A 300 -0.66 3.26 -6.33
C PHE A 300 -1.49 3.45 -7.61
N VAL A 301 -1.88 4.69 -7.88
CA VAL A 301 -2.53 5.12 -9.11
C VAL A 301 -1.88 6.39 -9.60
N ASP A 302 -2.05 6.72 -10.88
CA ASP A 302 -1.58 7.99 -11.40
C ASP A 302 -2.31 9.14 -10.70
N SER A 303 -1.55 10.04 -10.08
CA SER A 303 -2.10 11.18 -9.35
C SER A 303 -2.83 12.18 -10.25
N GLU A 304 -2.58 12.18 -11.56
CA GLU A 304 -3.32 13.00 -12.52
C GLU A 304 -4.76 12.49 -12.73
N VAL A 305 -5.05 11.27 -12.30
CA VAL A 305 -6.34 10.60 -12.47
C VAL A 305 -7.22 10.66 -11.20
N LEU A 306 -6.68 11.14 -10.07
CA LEU A 306 -7.35 11.24 -8.76
C LEU A 306 -8.16 12.54 -8.54
#